data_AF-N1ZI27-F1
#
_entry.id   AF-N1ZI27-F1
#
_cell.length_a   1.000
_cell.length_b   1.000
_cell.length_c   1.000
_cell.angle_alpha   90.00
_cell.angle_beta   90.00
_cell.angle_gamma   90.00
#
_symmetry.space_group_name_H-M   'P 1'
#
loop_
_entity.id
_entity.type
_entity.pdbx_description
1 polymer ?
#
loop_
_entity_poly.entity_id
_entity_poly.type
_entity_poly.pdbx_seq_one_letter_code
_entity_poly.pdbx_strand_id
1 'polypeptide(L)'
;MTEGSTNITIYVEKAETPKPVEEKKGSLTVTVHDSDSKQDLGQYTYTSGEEKVGTKINFDKAELINKLESAGYKVINDDINIPSEITEGTTNITIYVEKAEEPKPVEEKKG
;
A
#
# COMPACT_ATOMS: atom_id res chain seq x y z
N MET A 1 53.60 -54.33 -32.54
CA MET A 1 53.26 -53.31 -31.54
C MET A 1 52.10 -52.52 -32.12
N THR A 2 50.88 -52.70 -31.61
CA THR A 2 49.67 -52.06 -32.15
C THR A 2 49.30 -50.90 -31.23
N GLU A 3 49.23 -49.71 -31.81
CA GLU A 3 48.97 -48.43 -31.15
C GLU A 3 47.59 -48.43 -30.47
N GLY A 4 47.58 -48.14 -29.16
CA GLY A 4 46.35 -47.99 -28.39
C GLY A 4 45.74 -46.61 -28.62
N SER A 5 44.56 -46.57 -29.24
CA SER A 5 43.74 -45.35 -29.35
C SER A 5 43.32 -44.86 -27.97
N THR A 6 43.72 -43.64 -27.60
CA THR A 6 43.25 -42.98 -26.37
C THR A 6 41.97 -42.23 -26.68
N ASN A 7 40.84 -42.67 -26.11
CA ASN A 7 39.57 -41.96 -26.22
C ASN A 7 39.50 -40.91 -25.09
N ILE A 8 39.47 -39.63 -25.46
CA ILE A 8 39.34 -38.51 -24.53
C ILE A 8 37.86 -38.12 -24.44
N THR A 9 37.24 -38.35 -23.28
CA THR A 9 35.89 -37.90 -22.98
C THR A 9 35.95 -36.51 -22.36
N ILE A 10 35.53 -35.48 -23.11
CA ILE A 10 35.42 -34.11 -22.61
C ILE A 10 34.05 -33.96 -21.95
N TYR A 11 34.05 -33.79 -20.62
CA TYR A 11 32.85 -33.42 -19.88
C TYR A 11 32.65 -31.90 -20.02
N VAL A 12 31.72 -31.49 -20.87
CA VAL A 12 31.29 -30.10 -20.95
C VAL A 12 30.19 -29.90 -19.91
N GLU A 13 30.52 -29.32 -18.76
CA GLU A 13 29.51 -28.85 -17.82
C GLU A 13 28.71 -27.73 -18.50
N LYS A 14 27.43 -28.01 -18.77
CA LYS A 14 26.51 -27.03 -19.32
C LYS A 14 26.29 -25.94 -18.28
N ALA A 15 26.77 -24.72 -18.54
CA ALA A 15 26.50 -23.59 -17.68
C ALA A 15 24.98 -23.43 -17.49
N GLU A 16 24.51 -23.54 -16.24
CA GLU A 16 23.12 -23.26 -15.90
C GLU A 16 22.84 -21.78 -16.17
N THR A 17 21.84 -21.51 -17.02
CA THR A 17 21.32 -20.15 -17.21
C THR A 17 20.77 -19.66 -15.87
N PRO A 18 21.18 -18.48 -15.36
CA PRO A 18 20.62 -17.97 -14.11
C PRO A 18 19.10 -17.86 -14.26
N LYS A 19 18.35 -18.45 -13.33
CA LYS A 19 16.89 -18.28 -13.29
C LYS A 19 16.59 -16.78 -13.14
N PRO A 20 15.57 -16.24 -13.84
CA PRO A 20 15.14 -14.88 -13.61
C PRO A 20 14.84 -14.71 -12.11
N VAL A 21 15.41 -13.68 -11.49
CA VAL A 21 15.05 -13.31 -10.12
C VAL A 21 13.57 -12.93 -10.17
N GLU A 22 12.73 -13.69 -9.46
CA GLU A 22 11.32 -13.38 -9.37
C GLU A 22 11.16 -11.99 -8.78
N GLU A 23 10.48 -11.11 -9.52
CA GLU A 23 10.27 -9.75 -9.06
C GLU A 23 9.36 -9.78 -7.84
N LYS A 24 9.87 -9.30 -6.71
CA LYS A 24 9.06 -9.12 -5.51
C LYS A 24 7.99 -8.07 -5.77
N LYS A 25 6.77 -8.41 -5.38
CA LYS A 25 5.60 -7.55 -5.53
C LYS A 25 4.92 -7.31 -4.20
N GLY A 26 4.09 -6.27 -4.19
CA GLY A 26 3.20 -5.99 -3.08
C GLY A 26 2.08 -5.05 -3.49
N SER A 27 1.28 -4.67 -2.51
CA SER A 27 0.16 -3.75 -2.70
C SER A 27 -0.09 -2.97 -1.41
N LEU A 28 -0.65 -1.76 -1.56
CA LEU A 28 -1.18 -0.97 -0.47
C LEU A 28 -2.68 -0.73 -0.69
N THR A 29 -3.47 -0.99 0.35
CA THR A 29 -4.84 -0.50 0.46
C THR A 29 -4.96 0.36 1.72
N VAL A 30 -5.46 1.58 1.55
CA VAL A 30 -5.82 2.49 2.66
C VAL A 30 -7.34 2.63 2.67
N THR A 31 -7.99 2.08 3.69
CA THR A 31 -9.43 2.15 3.88
C THR A 31 -9.76 3.22 4.91
N VAL A 32 -10.84 3.96 4.69
CA VAL A 32 -11.41 4.86 5.72
C VAL A 32 -12.63 4.18 6.34
N HIS A 33 -12.60 4.00 7.66
CA HIS A 33 -13.67 3.37 8.43
C HIS A 33 -14.32 4.39 9.36
N ASP A 34 -15.63 4.59 9.20
CA ASP A 34 -16.43 5.39 10.11
C ASP A 34 -16.75 4.59 11.37
N SER A 35 -16.18 5.05 12.48
CA SER A 35 -16.27 4.41 13.79
C SER A 35 -17.65 4.54 14.42
N ASP A 36 -18.46 5.53 14.02
CA ASP A 36 -19.80 5.73 14.55
C ASP A 36 -20.78 4.78 13.84
N SER A 37 -20.76 4.79 12.51
CA SER A 37 -21.66 3.96 11.70
C SER A 37 -21.18 2.51 11.49
N LYS A 38 -19.92 2.21 11.83
CA LYS A 38 -19.26 0.92 11.58
C LYS A 38 -19.25 0.52 10.11
N GLN A 39 -19.08 1.49 9.22
CA GLN A 39 -19.08 1.30 7.77
C GLN A 39 -17.82 1.89 7.15
N ASP A 40 -17.35 1.25 6.07
CA ASP A 40 -16.25 1.78 5.27
C ASP A 40 -16.76 2.88 4.35
N LEU A 41 -16.05 4.00 4.32
CA LEU A 41 -16.30 5.12 3.42
C LEU A 41 -15.55 4.89 2.11
N GLY A 42 -16.08 4.00 1.27
CA GLY A 42 -15.43 3.54 0.05
C GLY A 42 -14.98 4.64 -0.92
N GLN A 43 -15.62 5.83 -0.90
CA GLN A 43 -15.22 6.97 -1.73
C GLN A 43 -13.87 7.59 -1.33
N TYR A 44 -13.37 7.28 -0.13
CA TYR A 44 -12.08 7.75 0.38
C TYR A 44 -11.02 6.63 0.40
N THR A 45 -11.38 5.43 -0.04
CA THR A 45 -10.44 4.31 -0.13
C THR A 45 -9.42 4.55 -1.24
N TYR A 46 -8.16 4.31 -0.93
CA TYR A 46 -7.05 4.28 -1.89
C TYR A 46 -6.54 2.86 -2.07
N THR A 47 -6.25 2.47 -3.30
CA THR A 47 -5.57 1.21 -3.62
C THR A 47 -4.48 1.47 -4.65
N SER A 48 -3.28 0.93 -4.41
CA SER A 48 -2.18 0.99 -5.38
C SER A 48 -2.32 -0.06 -6.49
N GLY A 49 -3.10 -1.13 -6.25
CA GLY A 49 -2.97 -2.38 -7.01
C GLY A 49 -1.69 -3.15 -6.67
N GLU A 50 -1.49 -4.28 -7.36
CA GLU A 50 -0.25 -5.06 -7.28
C GLU A 50 0.86 -4.38 -8.09
N GLU A 51 1.94 -4.01 -7.41
CA GLU A 51 3.04 -3.24 -7.96
C GLU A 51 4.38 -3.84 -7.52
N LYS A 52 5.47 -3.45 -8.20
CA LYS A 52 6.82 -3.89 -7.83
C LYS A 52 7.26 -3.25 -6.50
N VAL A 53 7.97 -4.01 -5.67
CA VAL A 53 8.58 -3.46 -4.44
C VAL A 53 9.49 -2.28 -4.75
N GLY A 54 9.37 -1.20 -3.97
CA GLY A 54 10.09 0.07 -4.16
C GLY A 54 9.38 1.06 -5.09
N THR A 55 8.26 0.69 -5.71
CA THR A 55 7.42 1.64 -6.47
C THR A 55 6.89 2.72 -5.54
N LYS A 56 7.06 3.99 -5.91
CA LYS A 56 6.60 5.13 -5.11
C LYS A 56 5.08 5.15 -5.03
N ILE A 57 4.57 5.32 -3.82
CA ILE A 57 3.14 5.48 -3.56
C ILE A 57 2.80 6.97 -3.67
N ASN A 58 1.86 7.29 -4.57
CA ASN A 58 1.38 8.65 -4.78
C ASN A 58 0.07 8.87 -3.99
N PHE A 59 0.16 8.73 -2.67
CA PHE A 59 -0.95 8.94 -1.74
C PHE A 59 -0.69 10.18 -0.89
N ASP A 60 -1.58 11.17 -0.97
CA ASP A 60 -1.50 12.38 -0.17
C ASP A 60 -2.42 12.26 1.07
N LYS A 61 -1.79 12.00 2.22
CA LYS A 61 -2.50 11.90 3.50
C LYS A 61 -3.15 13.23 3.90
N ALA A 62 -2.50 14.37 3.63
CA ALA A 62 -3.02 15.68 4.01
C ALA A 62 -4.24 16.05 3.15
N GLU A 63 -4.19 15.78 1.85
CA GLU A 63 -5.33 15.96 0.96
C GLU A 63 -6.54 15.12 1.40
N LEU A 64 -6.31 13.85 1.78
CA LEU A 64 -7.37 12.99 2.30
C LEU A 64 -7.99 13.57 3.59
N ILE A 65 -7.16 13.99 4.55
CA ILE A 65 -7.65 14.58 5.81
C ILE A 65 -8.52 15.80 5.53
N ASN A 66 -8.06 16.73 4.67
CA ASN A 66 -8.83 17.92 4.30
C ASN A 66 -10.19 17.58 3.67
N LYS A 67 -10.26 16.52 2.85
CA LYS A 67 -11.52 16.04 2.26
C LYS A 67 -12.46 15.47 3.33
N LEU A 68 -11.94 14.71 4.28
CA LEU A 68 -12.70 14.15 5.40
C LEU A 68 -13.26 15.25 6.29
N GLU A 69 -12.43 16.23 6.67
CA GLU A 69 -12.84 17.39 7.47
C GLU A 69 -13.92 18.21 6.77
N SER A 70 -13.75 18.48 5.46
CA SER A 70 -14.76 19.17 4.64
C SER A 70 -16.09 18.41 4.56
N ALA A 71 -16.05 17.08 4.71
CA ALA A 71 -17.23 16.21 4.74
C ALA A 71 -17.80 16.00 6.16
N GLY A 72 -17.30 16.73 7.16
CA GLY A 72 -17.76 16.64 8.54
C GLY A 72 -17.27 15.39 9.27
N TYR A 73 -16.08 14.90 8.93
CA TYR A 73 -15.42 13.81 9.64
C TYR A 73 -14.16 14.31 10.34
N LYS A 74 -13.83 13.70 11.47
CA LYS A 74 -12.57 13.91 12.18
C LYS A 74 -11.79 12.60 12.21
N VAL A 75 -10.52 12.64 11.82
CA VAL A 75 -9.61 11.49 11.93
C VAL A 75 -9.23 11.29 13.39
N ILE A 76 -9.30 10.04 13.87
CA ILE A 76 -9.05 9.71 15.28
C ILE A 76 -7.76 8.90 15.50
N ASN A 77 -7.07 8.51 14.41
CA ASN A 77 -5.77 7.83 14.42
C ASN A 77 -4.77 8.51 13.47
N ASP A 78 -4.52 9.80 13.71
CA ASP A 78 -3.69 10.65 12.86
C ASP A 78 -2.19 10.28 12.87
N ASP A 79 -1.74 9.50 13.85
CA ASP A 79 -0.36 8.98 13.98
C ASP A 79 -0.04 7.80 13.04
N ILE A 80 -1.00 7.36 12.22
CA ILE A 80 -0.80 6.20 11.32
C ILE A 80 0.32 6.44 10.29
N ASN A 81 1.23 5.47 10.20
CA ASN A 81 2.33 5.49 9.24
C ASN A 81 1.91 4.81 7.94
N ILE A 82 1.98 5.53 6.82
CA ILE A 82 1.68 5.04 5.48
C ILE A 82 3.01 4.95 4.73
N PRO A 83 3.37 3.78 4.19
CA PRO A 83 4.64 3.63 3.49
C PRO A 83 4.67 4.53 2.26
N SER A 84 5.84 5.13 1.99
CA SER A 84 6.05 5.94 0.78
C SER A 84 6.32 5.11 -0.47
N GLU A 85 6.55 3.80 -0.31
CA GLU A 85 6.86 2.84 -1.37
C GLU A 85 6.19 1.49 -1.10
N ILE A 86 5.93 0.74 -2.17
CA ILE A 86 5.38 -0.62 -2.08
C ILE A 86 6.38 -1.52 -1.38
N THR A 87 5.95 -2.16 -0.29
CA THR A 87 6.69 -3.19 0.42
C THR A 87 6.31 -4.58 -0.11
N GLU A 88 7.11 -5.59 0.20
CA GLU A 88 6.80 -6.97 -0.20
C GLU A 88 5.50 -7.45 0.48
N GLY A 89 4.59 -8.04 -0.31
CA GLY A 89 3.29 -8.52 0.15
C GLY A 89 2.19 -7.45 0.22
N THR A 90 1.02 -7.84 0.73
CA THR A 90 -0.13 -6.95 0.88
C THR A 90 -0.06 -6.16 2.18
N THR A 91 -0.15 -4.84 2.07
CA THR A 91 -0.26 -3.91 3.19
C THR A 91 -1.67 -3.33 3.23
N ASN A 92 -2.35 -3.47 4.37
CA ASN A 92 -3.67 -2.88 4.60
C ASN A 92 -3.58 -1.90 5.78
N ILE A 93 -4.09 -0.70 5.58
CA ILE A 93 -4.08 0.38 6.55
C ILE A 93 -5.51 0.89 6.70
N THR A 94 -5.97 1.03 7.94
CA THR A 94 -7.30 1.58 8.24
C THR A 94 -7.16 2.94 8.93
N ILE A 95 -7.72 3.96 8.31
CA ILE A 95 -7.91 5.29 8.91
C ILE A 95 -9.30 5.27 9.56
N TYR A 96 -9.36 5.52 10.85
CA TYR A 96 -10.60 5.63 11.58
C TYR A 96 -11.03 7.09 11.64
N VAL A 97 -12.32 7.30 11.40
CA VAL A 97 -12.96 8.61 11.54
C VAL A 97 -14.18 8.51 12.44
N GLU A 98 -14.57 9.65 12.99
CA GLU A 98 -15.85 9.90 13.66
C GLU A 98 -16.53 11.09 12.97
N LYS A 99 -17.86 11.20 13.08
CA LYS A 99 -18.58 12.39 12.66
C LYS A 99 -18.18 13.56 13.55
N ALA A 100 -17.71 14.63 12.93
CA ALA A 100 -17.50 15.88 13.63
C ALA A 100 -18.86 16.40 14.09
N GLU A 101 -19.01 16.69 15.38
CA GLU A 101 -20.20 17.39 15.87
C GLU A 101 -20.28 18.74 15.12
N GLU A 102 -21.41 19.01 14.46
CA GLU A 102 -21.66 20.34 13.91
C GLU A 102 -21.48 21.35 15.05
N PRO A 103 -20.72 22.44 14.86
CA PRO A 103 -20.75 23.51 15.84
C PRO A 103 -22.20 23.96 15.95
N LYS A 104 -22.80 23.82 17.14
CA LYS A 104 -24.13 24.35 17.41
C LYS A 104 -24.15 25.80 16.92
N PRO A 105 -25.18 26.23 16.15
CA PRO A 105 -25.30 27.63 15.77
C PRO A 105 -25.18 28.47 17.03
N VAL A 106 -24.24 29.42 17.05
CA VAL A 106 -24.16 30.39 18.14
C VAL A 106 -25.49 31.13 18.11
N GLU A 107 -26.34 30.85 19.10
CA GLU A 107 -27.64 31.49 19.26
C GLU A 107 -27.37 33.00 19.35
N GLU A 108 -27.61 33.71 18.24
CA GLU A 108 -27.51 35.16 18.19
C GLU A 108 -28.49 35.69 19.23
N LYS A 109 -27.96 36.12 20.38
CA LYS A 109 -28.72 36.89 21.36
C LYS A 109 -29.16 38.18 20.67
N LYS A 110 -30.36 38.15 20.10
CA LYS A 110 -31.10 39.36 19.72
C LYS A 110 -31.31 40.15 21.00
N GLY A 111 -30.57 41.25 21.12
CA GLY A 111 -30.86 42.33 22.06
C GLY A 111 -32.06 43.16 21.63
#